data_AF-A0A2V5M9F9-F1
#
_entry.id   AF-A0A2V5M9F9-F1
#
_cell.length_a   1.000
_cell.length_b   1.000
_cell.length_c   1.000
_cell.angle_alpha   90.00
_cell.angle_beta   90.00
_cell.angle_gamma   90.00
#
_symmetry.space_group_name_H-M   'P 1'
#
loop_
_entity.id
_entity.type
_entity.pdbx_description
1 polymer ?
#
loop_
_entity_poly.entity_id
_entity_poly.type
_entity_poly.pdbx_seq_one_letter_code
_entity_poly.pdbx_strand_id
1 'polypeptide(L)' 'KIAVQGIRPSWAEPDDQKRFMTPREAIQAGTDYIGIGRPITGNAQPHEAVARILEELSY' A
#
# COMPACT_ATOMS: atom_id res chain seq x y z
N LYS A 1 1.14 17.83 7.06
CA LYS A 1 0.93 16.75 6.07
C LYS A 1 1.75 15.53 6.48
N ILE A 2 1.13 14.37 6.61
CA ILE A 2 1.80 13.12 7.03
C ILE A 2 1.95 12.23 5.80
N ALA A 3 3.14 11.67 5.59
CA ALA A 3 3.43 10.73 4.52
C ALA A 3 3.95 9.42 5.13
N VAL A 4 3.28 8.31 4.84
CA VAL A 4 3.64 6.98 5.37
C VAL A 4 4.23 6.15 4.24
N GLN A 5 5.46 5.68 4.45
CA GLN A 5 6.23 4.88 3.50
C GLN A 5 6.25 3.42 3.96
N GLY A 6 6.18 2.48 3.01
CA GLY A 6 6.15 1.04 3.36
C GLY A 6 4.74 0.50 3.55
N ILE A 7 3.80 1.00 2.74
CA ILE A 7 2.43 0.53 2.74
C ILE A 7 2.36 -0.76 1.93
N ARG A 8 1.77 -1.81 2.49
CA ARG A 8 1.61 -3.10 1.82
C ARG A 8 0.13 -3.48 1.72
N PRO A 9 -0.42 -3.66 0.51
CA PRO A 9 -1.78 -4.13 0.35
C PRO A 9 -1.90 -5.60 0.76
N SER A 10 -3.12 -6.04 1.11
CA SER A 10 -3.36 -7.33 1.76
C SER A 10 -3.00 -8.55 0.90
N TRP A 11 -2.96 -8.36 -0.42
CA TRP A 11 -2.65 -9.38 -1.42
C TRP A 11 -1.16 -9.51 -1.77
N ALA A 12 -0.29 -8.64 -1.25
CA ALA A 12 1.14 -8.68 -1.54
C ALA A 12 1.87 -9.67 -0.61
N GLU A 13 2.73 -10.54 -1.17
CA GLU A 13 3.41 -11.57 -0.39
C GLU A 13 4.22 -11.00 0.79
N PRO A 14 4.18 -11.67 1.97
CA PRO A 14 4.83 -11.22 3.18
C PRO A 14 6.34 -11.50 3.14
N ASP A 15 7.06 -10.88 2.22
CA ASP A 15 8.52 -10.98 2.21
C ASP A 15 9.16 -10.00 3.24
N ASP A 16 10.28 -10.41 3.85
CA ASP A 16 11.15 -9.94 4.97
C ASP A 16 11.03 -8.54 5.65
N GLN A 17 9.97 -7.76 5.41
CA GLN A 17 9.73 -6.48 6.09
C GLN A 17 8.94 -6.68 7.37
N LYS A 18 9.58 -6.49 8.52
CA LYS A 18 8.98 -6.61 9.87
C LYS A 18 8.08 -5.44 10.29
N ARG A 19 8.00 -4.36 9.49
CA ARG A 19 7.11 -3.21 9.72
C ARG A 19 6.52 -2.75 8.40
N PHE A 20 5.29 -3.16 8.13
CA PHE A 20 4.46 -2.63 7.06
C PHE A 20 3.13 -2.16 7.67
N MET A 21 2.55 -1.14 7.05
CA MET A 21 1.23 -0.63 7.40
C MET A 21 0.30 -0.93 6.22
N THR A 22 -0.93 -1.33 6.50
CA THR A 22 -1.94 -1.50 5.45
C THR A 22 -2.38 -0.13 4.93
N PRO A 23 -2.87 -0.03 3.67
CA PRO A 23 -3.43 1.22 3.15
C PRO A 23 -4.50 1.81 4.08
N ARG A 24 -5.36 0.96 4.66
CA ARG A 24 -6.42 1.33 5.60
C ARG A 24 -5.90 1.92 6.92
N GLU A 25 -4.88 1.31 7.51
CA GLU A 25 -4.26 1.83 8.74
C GLU A 25 -3.61 3.21 8.53
N ALA A 26 -3.03 3.45 7.34
CA ALA A 26 -2.43 4.75 7.05
C ALA A 26 -3.48 5.86 6.87
N ILE A 27 -4.63 5.55 6.27
CA ILE A 27 -5.77 6.48 6.22
C ILE A 27 -6.28 6.74 7.64
N GLN A 28 -6.46 5.70 8.47
CA GLN A 28 -6.86 5.87 9.86
C GLN A 28 -5.85 6.69 10.68
N ALA A 29 -4.56 6.60 10.37
CA ALA A 29 -3.52 7.41 10.97
C ALA A 29 -3.56 8.89 10.55
N GLY A 30 -4.47 9.29 9.66
CA GLY A 30 -4.60 10.67 9.18
C GLY A 30 -3.54 11.06 8.16
N THR A 31 -3.03 10.09 7.39
CA THR A 31 -1.99 10.31 6.39
C THR A 31 -2.56 10.95 5.13
N ASP A 32 -1.91 12.00 4.62
CA ASP A 32 -2.30 12.64 3.36
C ASP A 32 -1.75 11.89 2.12
N TYR A 33 -0.60 11.21 2.28
CA TYR A 33 0.07 10.49 1.20
C TYR A 33 0.60 9.13 1.64
N ILE A 34 0.26 8.09 0.89
CA ILE A 34 0.75 6.73 1.11
C ILE A 34 1.76 6.34 0.03
N GLY A 35 2.94 5.90 0.47
CA GLY A 35 4.02 5.43 -0.40
C GLY A 35 4.02 3.91 -0.51
N ILE A 36 3.59 3.39 -1.66
CA ILE A 36 3.59 1.96 -1.98
C ILE A 36 4.68 1.71 -3.03
N GLY A 37 5.66 0.87 -2.69
CA GLY A 37 6.83 0.59 -3.53
C GLY A 37 6.75 -0.78 -4.20
N ARG A 38 7.46 -1.77 -3.60
CA ARG A 38 7.60 -3.14 -4.11
C ARG A 38 6.30 -3.83 -4.59
N PRO A 39 5.13 -3.63 -3.93
CA PRO A 39 3.86 -4.21 -4.42
C PRO A 39 3.42 -3.69 -5.80
N ILE A 40 3.84 -2.48 -6.19
CA ILE A 40 3.55 -1.89 -7.49
C ILE A 40 4.69 -2.18 -8.47
N THR A 41 5.94 -1.90 -8.07
CA THR A 41 7.09 -2.01 -8.98
C THR A 41 7.50 -3.46 -9.26
N GLY A 42 7.16 -4.40 -8.37
CA GLY A 42 7.44 -5.83 -8.53
C GLY A 42 6.30 -6.59 -9.22
N ASN A 43 5.20 -5.92 -9.56
CA ASN A 43 4.07 -6.55 -10.23
C ASN A 43 4.24 -6.44 -11.76
N ALA A 44 3.82 -7.47 -12.50
CA ALA A 44 3.88 -7.46 -13.96
C ALA A 44 3.04 -6.33 -14.57
N GLN A 45 1.97 -5.93 -13.86
CA GLN A 45 1.09 -4.84 -14.24
C GLN A 45 0.95 -3.83 -13.10
N PRO A 46 1.78 -2.77 -13.06
CA PRO A 46 1.78 -1.80 -11.97
C PRO A 46 0.45 -1.02 -11.88
N HIS A 47 -0.24 -0.83 -13.00
CA HIS A 47 -1.55 -0.18 -13.03
C HIS A 47 -2.65 -1.03 -12.39
N GLU A 48 -2.65 -2.35 -12.61
CA GLU A 48 -3.58 -3.27 -11.93
C GLU A 48 -3.30 -3.31 -10.42
N ALA A 49 -2.03 -3.30 -10.01
CA ALA A 49 -1.65 -3.22 -8.61
C ALA A 49 -2.24 -1.95 -7.94
N VAL A 50 -2.09 -0.80 -8.59
CA VAL A 50 -2.67 0.47 -8.11
C VAL A 50 -4.20 0.40 -8.07
N ALA A 51 -4.85 -0.13 -9.11
CA ALA A 51 -6.30 -0.27 -9.14
C ALA A 51 -6.82 -1.12 -7.97
N ARG A 52 -6.15 -2.24 -7.66
CA ARG A 52 -6.49 -3.09 -6.51
C ARG A 52 -6.31 -2.40 -5.17
N ILE A 53 -5.26 -1.59 -5.02
CA ILE A 53 -5.04 -0.78 -3.82
C ILE A 53 -6.18 0.24 -3.67
N LEU A 54 -6.57 0.90 -4.76
CA LEU A 54 -7.66 1.86 -4.76
C LEU A 54 -8.99 1.20 -4.41
N GLU A 55 -9.25 0.00 -4.93
CA GLU A 55 -10.42 -0.81 -4.54
C GLU A 55 -10.42 -1.11 -3.04
N GLU A 56 -9.30 -1.55 -2.46
CA GLU A 56 -9.16 -1.78 -1.01
C GLU A 56 -9.39 -0.52 -0.16
N LEU A 57 -9.11 0.68 -0.70
CA LEU A 57 -9.31 1.95 0.00
C LEU A 57 -10.74 2.49 -0.13
N SER A 58 -11.45 2.11 -1.18
CA SER A 58 -12.81 2.57 -1.45
C SER A 58 -13.91 1.82 -0.69
N TYR A 59 -13.55 0.78 0.10
CA TYR A 59 -14.47 -0.08 0.84
C TYR A 59 -14.25 -0.04 2.37
#